data_AF-A0A6N7CGG3-F1
#
_entry.id   AF-A0A6N7CGG3-F1
#
_cell.length_a   1.000
_cell.length_b   1.000
_cell.length_c   1.000
_cell.angle_alpha   90.00
_cell.angle_beta   90.00
_cell.angle_gamma   90.00
#
_symmetry.space_group_name_H-M   'P 1'
#
loop_
_entity.id
_entity.type
_entity.pdbx_description
1 polymer ?
#
loop_
_entity_poly.entity_id
_entity_poly.type
_entity_poly.pdbx_seq_one_letter_code
_entity_poly.pdbx_strand_id
1 'polypeptide(L)'
;MIVILSAEGAAEHLASGAMACPACGGGLRKWGFGRTRTVRGLGADRVTVRPARVRCAGCSKTQVLLPTALQVRRADTTEVIGTALVHKANGLGYRRIAERLDRPVSTVRRWLRRVPPEHLHWMYTQGCERLATYAADAFSRIRNTRNPLHHTLTMLAAAAFHARERFGFEDPPWTLMGMYTRGRLLAPPRGG
;
A
#
# COMPACT_ATOMS: atom_id res chain seq x y z
N MET A 1 -0.11 -8.27 -11.37
CA MET A 1 -0.10 -8.39 -9.90
C MET A 1 -1.41 -7.86 -9.40
N ILE A 2 -2.03 -8.60 -8.47
CA ILE A 2 -3.23 -8.21 -7.75
C ILE A 2 -2.79 -7.86 -6.33
N VAL A 3 -3.29 -6.76 -5.79
CA VAL A 3 -3.01 -6.36 -4.41
C VAL A 3 -4.13 -6.90 -3.53
N ILE A 4 -3.73 -7.50 -2.42
CA ILE A 4 -4.60 -8.20 -1.48
C ILE A 4 -4.32 -7.68 -0.07
N LEU A 5 -5.31 -7.65 0.81
CA LEU A 5 -5.11 -7.23 2.19
C LEU A 5 -4.15 -8.20 2.90
N SER A 6 -4.54 -9.47 2.96
CA SER A 6 -3.78 -10.57 3.57
C SER A 6 -3.71 -11.79 2.64
N ALA A 7 -2.74 -12.68 2.90
CA ALA A 7 -2.60 -13.90 2.12
C ALA A 7 -3.75 -14.89 2.39
N GLU A 8 -4.23 -14.88 3.63
CA GLU A 8 -5.28 -15.70 4.18
C GLU A 8 -6.61 -15.38 3.50
N GLY A 9 -7.06 -14.12 3.55
CA GLY A 9 -8.29 -13.69 2.88
C GLY A 9 -8.24 -13.86 1.36
N ALA A 10 -7.06 -13.69 0.76
CA ALA A 10 -6.89 -13.96 -0.67
C ALA A 10 -7.05 -15.45 -1.02
N ALA A 11 -6.65 -16.37 -0.14
CA ALA A 11 -6.85 -17.80 -0.35
C ALA A 11 -8.33 -18.17 -0.28
N GLU A 12 -9.09 -17.56 0.63
CA GLU A 12 -10.54 -17.71 0.75
C GLU A 12 -11.27 -17.19 -0.49
N HIS A 13 -10.99 -15.96 -0.93
CA HIS A 13 -11.57 -15.40 -2.15
C HIS A 13 -11.23 -16.21 -3.41
N LEU A 14 -10.06 -16.84 -3.43
CA LEU A 14 -9.67 -17.72 -4.53
C LEU A 14 -10.44 -19.05 -4.47
N ALA A 15 -10.68 -19.59 -3.28
CA ALA A 15 -11.44 -20.83 -3.09
C ALA A 15 -12.93 -20.64 -3.43
N SER A 16 -13.51 -19.49 -3.12
CA SER A 16 -14.90 -19.15 -3.45
C SER A 16 -15.12 -18.67 -4.89
N GLY A 17 -14.05 -18.51 -5.67
CA GLY A 17 -14.15 -18.01 -7.05
C GLY A 17 -14.43 -16.50 -7.17
N ALA A 18 -14.38 -15.75 -6.06
CA ALA A 18 -14.64 -14.31 -6.01
C ALA A 18 -13.53 -13.45 -6.67
N MET A 19 -12.39 -14.05 -7.03
CA MET A 19 -11.25 -13.34 -7.61
C MET A 19 -11.23 -13.40 -9.14
N ALA A 20 -11.42 -12.24 -9.78
CA ALA A 20 -11.45 -12.11 -11.23
C ALA A 20 -10.09 -11.68 -11.84
N CYS A 21 -9.82 -12.14 -13.05
CA CYS A 21 -8.62 -11.74 -13.80
C CYS A 21 -8.72 -10.27 -14.22
N PRO A 22 -7.74 -9.42 -13.87
CA PRO A 22 -7.76 -7.99 -14.22
C PRO A 22 -7.59 -7.73 -15.73
N ALA A 23 -7.29 -8.75 -16.53
CA ALA A 23 -7.09 -8.60 -17.97
C ALA A 23 -8.29 -9.02 -18.82
N CYS A 24 -9.13 -9.94 -18.35
CA CYS A 24 -10.24 -10.48 -19.15
C CYS A 24 -11.49 -10.84 -18.32
N GLY A 25 -11.52 -10.50 -17.01
CA GLY A 25 -12.62 -10.84 -16.11
C GLY A 25 -12.73 -12.32 -15.70
N GLY A 26 -12.11 -13.24 -16.43
CA GLY A 26 -12.22 -14.68 -16.19
C GLY A 26 -11.66 -15.15 -14.83
N GLY A 27 -12.15 -16.29 -14.34
CA GLY A 27 -11.77 -16.85 -13.05
C GLY A 27 -10.27 -17.15 -12.91
N LEU A 28 -9.76 -16.94 -11.70
CA LEU A 28 -8.37 -17.20 -11.33
C LEU A 28 -8.25 -18.53 -10.58
N ARG A 29 -7.18 -19.29 -10.85
CA ARG A 29 -6.87 -20.55 -10.17
C ARG A 29 -5.48 -20.49 -9.55
N LYS A 30 -5.27 -21.28 -8.49
CA LYS A 30 -3.93 -21.50 -7.89
C LYS A 30 -2.97 -21.98 -8.98
N TRP A 31 -1.79 -21.37 -9.06
CA TRP A 31 -0.74 -21.74 -10.04
C TRP A 31 0.59 -22.10 -9.38
N GLY A 32 0.87 -21.52 -8.21
CA GLY A 32 2.06 -21.82 -7.42
C GLY A 32 2.51 -20.60 -6.63
N PHE A 33 3.80 -20.50 -6.38
CA PHE A 33 4.35 -19.42 -5.55
C PHE A 33 5.55 -18.74 -6.22
N GLY A 34 5.77 -17.49 -5.86
CA GLY A 34 7.02 -16.78 -6.12
C GLY A 34 8.12 -17.20 -5.13
N ARG A 35 9.27 -16.55 -5.23
CA ARG A 35 10.38 -16.76 -4.28
C ARG A 35 9.98 -16.26 -2.89
N THR A 36 10.31 -17.05 -1.87
CA THR A 36 10.24 -16.62 -0.47
C THR A 36 11.19 -15.44 -0.28
N ARG A 37 10.74 -14.45 0.50
CA ARG A 37 11.55 -13.28 0.84
C ARG A 37 11.24 -12.82 2.26
N THR A 38 12.26 -12.36 2.95
CA THR A 38 12.12 -11.69 4.25
C THR A 38 12.14 -10.18 4.05
N VAL A 39 11.16 -9.48 4.62
CA VAL A 39 10.96 -8.04 4.53
C VAL A 39 11.11 -7.43 5.92
N ARG A 40 11.79 -6.30 6.03
CA ARG A 40 12.01 -5.58 7.29
C ARG A 40 10.76 -4.81 7.71
N GLY A 41 10.30 -5.06 8.93
CA GLY A 41 9.30 -4.26 9.63
C GLY A 41 9.94 -3.11 10.42
N LEU A 42 9.16 -2.50 11.31
CA LEU A 42 9.67 -1.51 12.26
C LEU A 42 10.53 -2.20 13.33
N GLY A 43 11.53 -1.49 13.85
CA GLY A 43 12.47 -2.04 14.82
C GLY A 43 13.13 -3.34 14.32
N ALA A 44 13.06 -4.38 15.14
CA ALA A 44 13.62 -5.70 14.86
C ALA A 44 12.71 -6.59 13.99
N ASP A 45 11.47 -6.17 13.72
CA ASP A 45 10.46 -7.01 13.08
C ASP A 45 10.87 -7.46 11.67
N ARG A 46 10.47 -8.69 11.35
CA ARG A 46 10.70 -9.31 10.05
C ARG A 46 9.43 -10.05 9.61
N VAL A 47 9.02 -9.82 8.37
CA VAL A 47 7.91 -10.52 7.73
C VAL A 47 8.44 -11.41 6.64
N THR A 48 8.32 -12.73 6.80
CA THR A 48 8.67 -13.70 5.76
C THR A 48 7.44 -13.99 4.92
N VAL A 49 7.54 -13.76 3.62
CA VAL A 49 6.41 -13.90 2.69
C VAL A 49 6.81 -14.73 1.50
N ARG A 50 5.89 -15.57 1.05
CA ARG A 50 6.00 -16.34 -0.18
C ARG A 50 4.80 -16.01 -1.06
N PRO A 51 4.90 -14.98 -1.92
CA PRO A 51 3.75 -14.48 -2.68
C PRO A 51 3.11 -15.57 -3.53
N ALA A 52 1.80 -15.79 -3.36
CA ALA A 52 1.06 -16.72 -4.20
C ALA A 52 0.97 -16.20 -5.64
N ARG A 53 0.93 -17.15 -6.58
CA ARG A 53 0.69 -16.90 -8.01
C ARG A 53 -0.61 -17.57 -8.40
N VAL A 54 -1.40 -16.83 -9.15
CA VAL A 54 -2.66 -17.30 -9.73
C VAL A 54 -2.60 -17.18 -11.24
N ARG A 55 -3.26 -18.08 -11.94
CA ARG A 55 -3.34 -18.09 -13.41
C ARG A 55 -4.80 -18.03 -13.83
N CYS A 56 -5.09 -17.18 -14.80
CA CYS A 56 -6.44 -17.08 -15.36
C CYS A 56 -6.76 -18.30 -16.22
N ALA A 57 -7.96 -18.87 -16.05
CA ALA A 57 -8.43 -19.98 -16.87
C ALA A 57 -8.76 -19.56 -18.31
N GLY A 58 -9.15 -18.30 -18.53
CA GLY A 58 -9.49 -17.78 -19.86
C GLY A 58 -8.25 -17.34 -20.67
N CYS A 59 -7.53 -16.32 -20.19
CA CYS A 59 -6.43 -15.72 -20.96
C CYS A 59 -5.02 -16.23 -20.58
N SER A 60 -4.91 -17.24 -19.71
CA SER A 60 -3.63 -17.80 -19.24
C SER A 60 -2.64 -16.83 -18.55
N LYS A 61 -2.96 -15.54 -18.41
CA LYS A 61 -2.10 -14.57 -17.73
C LYS A 61 -1.92 -14.95 -16.26
N THR A 62 -0.67 -14.89 -15.80
CA THR A 62 -0.30 -15.13 -14.40
C THR A 62 -0.23 -13.82 -13.63
N GLN A 63 -0.82 -13.80 -12.44
CA GLN A 63 -0.77 -12.69 -11.50
C GLN A 63 -0.09 -13.14 -10.20
N VAL A 64 0.76 -12.28 -9.65
CA VAL A 64 1.24 -12.41 -8.27
C VAL A 64 0.24 -11.72 -7.35
N LEU A 65 -0.12 -12.37 -6.25
CA LEU A 65 -0.89 -11.77 -5.16
C LEU A 65 0.09 -11.10 -4.19
N LEU A 66 -0.01 -9.78 -4.03
CA LEU A 66 0.87 -8.99 -3.18
C LEU A 66 0.09 -8.44 -1.97
N PRO A 67 0.40 -8.91 -0.74
CA PRO A 67 -0.11 -8.31 0.49
C PRO A 67 0.20 -6.81 0.57
N THR A 68 -0.77 -6.00 0.99
CA THR A 68 -0.63 -4.54 1.12
C THR A 68 0.38 -4.12 2.18
N ALA A 69 0.70 -5.00 3.13
CA ALA A 69 1.84 -4.84 4.04
C ALA A 69 3.19 -4.76 3.31
N LEU A 70 3.24 -5.09 2.02
CA LEU A 70 4.45 -5.11 1.20
C LEU A 70 4.38 -4.11 0.06
N GLN A 71 5.55 -3.61 -0.35
CA GLN A 71 5.70 -2.77 -1.55
C GLN A 71 6.44 -3.53 -2.67
N VAL A 72 6.09 -3.22 -3.91
CA VAL A 72 6.71 -3.84 -5.09
C VAL A 72 8.21 -3.57 -5.12
N ARG A 73 9.01 -4.64 -5.17
CA ARG A 73 10.49 -4.58 -5.22
C ARG A 73 11.09 -3.72 -4.09
N ARG A 74 10.55 -3.85 -2.88
CA ARG A 74 11.11 -3.26 -1.65
C ARG A 74 11.39 -4.36 -0.62
N ALA A 75 12.40 -4.12 0.20
CA ALA A 75 12.83 -4.98 1.27
C ALA A 75 12.33 -4.50 2.65
N ASP A 76 11.47 -3.48 2.66
CA ASP A 76 10.89 -2.86 3.85
C ASP A 76 9.37 -2.84 3.67
N THR A 77 8.63 -3.02 4.77
CA THR A 77 7.17 -3.06 4.76
C THR A 77 6.58 -1.71 4.36
N THR A 78 5.31 -1.73 3.97
CA THR A 78 4.52 -0.53 3.71
C THR A 78 4.52 0.40 4.91
N GLU A 79 4.47 -0.15 6.13
CA GLU A 79 4.54 0.61 7.38
C GLU A 79 5.88 1.33 7.55
N VAL A 80 7.02 0.66 7.39
CA VAL A 80 8.35 1.31 7.50
C VAL A 80 8.48 2.48 6.52
N ILE A 81 8.05 2.25 5.28
CA ILE A 81 8.07 3.25 4.22
C ILE A 81 7.12 4.41 4.56
N GLY A 82 5.91 4.08 5.02
CA GLY A 82 4.90 5.05 5.44
C GLY A 82 5.40 5.94 6.59
N THR A 83 6.01 5.35 7.61
CA THR A 83 6.62 6.06 8.74
C THR A 83 7.73 7.02 8.26
N ALA A 84 8.55 6.62 7.28
CA ALA A 84 9.53 7.53 6.67
C ALA A 84 8.86 8.74 6.00
N LEU A 85 7.74 8.54 5.30
CA LEU A 85 6.97 9.62 4.68
C LEU A 85 6.34 10.54 5.72
N VAL A 86 5.82 9.99 6.82
CA VAL A 86 5.28 10.78 7.94
C VAL A 86 6.37 11.63 8.59
N HIS A 87 7.56 11.08 8.83
CA HIS A 87 8.67 11.89 9.34
C HIS A 87 9.07 13.01 8.38
N LYS A 88 9.10 12.72 7.06
CA LYS A 88 9.38 13.73 6.04
C LYS A 88 8.29 14.82 6.00
N ALA A 89 7.02 14.43 6.14
CA ALA A 89 5.89 15.36 6.23
C ALA A 89 5.97 16.28 7.45
N ASN A 90 6.55 15.79 8.55
CA ASN A 90 6.82 16.57 9.76
C ASN A 90 8.16 17.33 9.72
N GLY A 91 8.79 17.45 8.55
CA GLY A 91 9.97 18.29 8.34
C GLY A 91 11.32 17.63 8.63
N LEU A 92 11.36 16.33 8.98
CA LEU A 92 12.65 15.67 9.21
C LEU A 92 13.42 15.48 7.89
N GLY A 93 14.73 15.72 7.95
CA GLY A 93 15.67 15.43 6.87
C GLY A 93 15.95 13.92 6.74
N TYR A 94 16.25 13.47 5.53
CA TYR A 94 16.42 12.03 5.22
C TYR A 94 17.51 11.32 6.04
N ARG A 95 18.55 12.03 6.51
CA ARG A 95 19.59 11.45 7.40
C ARG A 95 19.03 11.10 8.78
N ARG A 96 18.28 12.01 9.40
CA ARG A 96 17.62 11.79 10.69
C ARG A 96 16.54 10.71 10.59
N ILE A 97 15.84 10.64 9.44
CA ILE A 97 14.86 9.57 9.19
C ILE A 97 15.55 8.21 9.09
N ALA A 98 16.68 8.15 8.36
CA ALA A 98 17.48 6.93 8.22
C ALA A 98 17.98 6.42 9.57
N GLU A 99 18.52 7.31 10.40
CA GLU A 99 18.92 7.01 11.78
C GLU A 99 17.75 6.47 12.61
N ARG A 100 16.61 7.18 12.64
CA ARG A 100 15.43 6.78 13.43
C ARG A 100 14.85 5.43 13.03
N LEU A 101 14.92 5.08 11.74
CA LEU A 101 14.37 3.83 11.24
C LEU A 101 15.41 2.70 11.20
N ASP A 102 16.66 2.97 11.56
CA ASP A 102 17.80 2.06 11.40
C ASP A 102 17.92 1.56 9.95
N ARG A 103 17.89 2.48 8.97
CA ARG A 103 17.98 2.14 7.54
C ARG A 103 19.11 2.90 6.85
N PRO A 104 19.71 2.34 5.78
CA PRO A 104 20.75 3.06 5.05
C PRO A 104 20.25 4.41 4.52
N VAL A 105 21.06 5.47 4.70
CA VAL A 105 20.76 6.83 4.25
C VAL A 105 20.41 6.86 2.74
N SER A 106 21.13 6.09 1.93
CA SER A 106 20.90 5.99 0.49
C SER A 106 19.52 5.40 0.15
N THR A 107 19.04 4.45 0.96
CA THR A 107 17.73 3.81 0.82
C THR A 107 16.61 4.80 1.12
N VAL A 108 16.66 5.48 2.26
CA VAL A 108 15.65 6.48 2.63
C VAL A 108 15.64 7.63 1.62
N ARG A 109 16.82 8.15 1.23
CA ARG A 109 16.93 9.18 0.19
C ARG A 109 16.26 8.73 -1.13
N ARG A 110 16.44 7.48 -1.53
CA ARG A 110 15.81 6.91 -2.73
C ARG A 110 14.30 6.80 -2.59
N TRP A 111 13.76 6.46 -1.42
CA TRP A 111 12.32 6.43 -1.19
C TRP A 111 11.70 7.80 -1.34
N LEU A 112 12.25 8.81 -0.66
CA LEU A 112 11.70 10.17 -0.69
C LEU A 112 11.75 10.80 -2.08
N ARG A 113 12.75 10.45 -2.90
CA ARG A 113 12.83 10.86 -4.31
C ARG A 113 11.76 10.24 -5.21
N ARG A 114 11.08 9.17 -4.76
CA ARG A 114 10.02 8.49 -5.52
C ARG A 114 8.61 8.99 -5.19
N VAL A 115 8.51 10.14 -4.53
CA VAL A 115 7.25 10.84 -4.30
C VAL A 115 7.33 12.25 -4.91
N PRO A 116 7.47 12.34 -6.25
CA PRO A 116 7.38 13.63 -6.95
C PRO A 116 5.93 14.15 -6.92
N PRO A 117 5.70 15.45 -7.23
CA PRO A 117 4.38 16.08 -7.12
C PRO A 117 3.26 15.34 -7.83
N GLU A 118 3.50 14.77 -9.02
CA GLU A 118 2.51 14.02 -9.78
C GLU A 118 2.09 12.72 -9.09
N HIS A 119 3.03 12.00 -8.48
CA HIS A 119 2.75 10.79 -7.72
C HIS A 119 2.01 11.12 -6.43
N LEU A 120 2.37 12.24 -5.81
CA LEU A 120 1.73 12.73 -4.61
C LEU A 120 0.28 13.14 -4.89
N HIS A 121 0.04 13.85 -5.99
CA HIS A 121 -1.32 14.19 -6.42
C HIS A 121 -2.16 12.94 -6.67
N TRP A 122 -1.60 11.93 -7.35
CA TRP A 122 -2.28 10.65 -7.53
C TRP A 122 -2.60 9.95 -6.19
N MET A 123 -1.67 9.93 -5.23
CA MET A 123 -1.95 9.39 -3.90
C MET A 123 -3.06 10.17 -3.17
N TYR A 124 -3.08 11.50 -3.33
CA TYR A 124 -4.11 12.36 -2.79
C TYR A 124 -5.48 12.03 -3.39
N THR A 125 -5.60 11.89 -4.71
CA THR A 125 -6.88 11.53 -5.34
C THR A 125 -7.39 10.17 -4.86
N GLN A 126 -6.51 9.18 -4.69
CA GLN A 126 -6.91 7.89 -4.12
C GLN A 126 -7.44 8.02 -2.68
N GLY A 127 -6.83 8.88 -1.85
CA GLY A 127 -7.32 9.17 -0.51
C GLY A 127 -8.70 9.83 -0.52
N CYS A 128 -8.87 10.85 -1.36
CA CYS A 128 -10.14 11.57 -1.50
C CYS A 128 -11.28 10.67 -2.01
N GLU A 129 -11.05 9.87 -3.04
CA GLU A 129 -12.04 8.93 -3.58
C GLU A 129 -12.54 7.97 -2.50
N ARG A 130 -11.62 7.45 -1.68
CA ARG A 130 -11.96 6.52 -0.59
C ARG A 130 -12.70 7.23 0.53
N LEU A 131 -12.21 8.40 0.95
CA LEU A 131 -12.89 9.18 1.99
C LEU A 131 -14.31 9.56 1.56
N ALA A 132 -14.51 9.99 0.32
CA ALA A 132 -15.83 10.29 -0.23
C ALA A 132 -16.78 9.08 -0.20
N THR A 133 -16.25 7.87 -0.39
CA THR A 133 -17.03 6.63 -0.31
C THR A 133 -17.42 6.29 1.13
N TYR A 134 -16.57 6.58 2.11
CA TYR A 134 -16.73 6.07 3.48
C TYR A 134 -17.35 7.09 4.45
N ALA A 135 -16.98 8.37 4.32
CA ALA A 135 -17.36 9.48 5.20
C ALA A 135 -17.18 10.84 4.49
N ALA A 136 -18.11 11.20 3.59
CA ALA A 136 -18.03 12.44 2.83
C ALA A 136 -18.11 13.72 3.70
N ASP A 137 -18.76 13.66 4.86
CA ASP A 137 -18.84 14.79 5.80
C ASP A 137 -17.49 15.09 6.47
N ALA A 138 -16.60 14.11 6.57
CA ALA A 138 -15.30 14.24 7.21
C ALA A 138 -14.37 15.24 6.52
N PHE A 139 -14.57 15.53 5.23
CA PHE A 139 -13.77 16.53 4.51
C PHE A 139 -13.79 17.90 5.20
N SER A 140 -14.92 18.31 5.77
CA SER A 140 -15.09 19.58 6.49
C SER A 140 -14.21 19.70 7.75
N ARG A 141 -13.80 18.56 8.33
CA ARG A 141 -13.02 18.49 9.58
C ARG A 141 -11.51 18.41 9.32
N ILE A 142 -11.10 18.09 8.09
CA ILE A 142 -9.69 17.94 7.74
C ILE A 142 -9.10 19.30 7.39
N ARG A 143 -8.16 19.76 8.22
CA ARG A 143 -7.43 21.00 7.95
C ARG A 143 -6.52 20.85 6.73
N ASN A 144 -6.60 21.81 5.82
CA ASN A 144 -5.63 21.92 4.73
C ASN A 144 -4.27 22.33 5.30
N THR A 145 -3.23 21.53 5.02
CA THR A 145 -1.87 21.82 5.45
C THR A 145 -1.08 22.35 4.26
N ARG A 146 -0.24 23.38 4.45
CA ARG A 146 0.63 23.91 3.38
C ARG A 146 1.64 22.89 2.84
N ASN A 147 1.87 21.77 3.54
CA ASN A 147 2.74 20.69 3.09
C ASN A 147 1.91 19.64 2.32
N PRO A 148 2.08 19.52 0.98
CA PRO A 148 1.28 18.59 0.19
C PRO A 148 1.45 17.13 0.61
N LEU A 149 2.65 16.75 1.08
CA LEU A 149 2.92 15.38 1.54
C LEU A 149 2.13 15.08 2.81
N HIS A 150 2.15 16.01 3.76
CA HIS A 150 1.39 15.89 4.99
C HIS A 150 -0.10 15.75 4.68
N HIS A 151 -0.65 16.67 3.90
CA HIS A 151 -2.07 16.67 3.57
C HIS A 151 -2.51 15.37 2.87
N THR A 152 -1.70 14.87 1.92
CA THR A 152 -1.96 13.60 1.23
C THR A 152 -2.02 12.41 2.20
N LEU A 153 -1.06 12.33 3.13
CA LEU A 153 -1.04 11.27 4.14
C LEU A 153 -2.23 11.40 5.09
N THR A 154 -2.66 12.63 5.43
CA THR A 154 -3.87 12.87 6.22
C THR A 154 -5.12 12.36 5.52
N MET A 155 -5.27 12.61 4.21
CA MET A 155 -6.44 12.11 3.45
C MET A 155 -6.49 10.58 3.42
N LEU A 156 -5.35 9.93 3.17
CA LEU A 156 -5.23 8.47 3.19
C LEU A 156 -5.52 7.90 4.58
N ALA A 157 -4.99 8.54 5.63
CA ALA A 157 -5.21 8.11 7.01
C ALA A 157 -6.66 8.30 7.46
N ALA A 158 -7.31 9.40 7.09
CA ALA A 158 -8.73 9.65 7.36
C ALA A 158 -9.62 8.60 6.67
N ALA A 159 -9.35 8.31 5.40
CA ALA A 159 -10.05 7.24 4.69
C ALA A 159 -9.84 5.86 5.34
N ALA A 160 -8.62 5.57 5.83
CA ALA A 160 -8.34 4.33 6.54
C ALA A 160 -9.08 4.28 7.89
N PHE A 161 -9.09 5.37 8.66
CA PHE A 161 -9.79 5.47 9.93
C PHE A 161 -11.29 5.19 9.77
N HIS A 162 -11.97 5.90 8.86
CA HIS A 162 -13.40 5.72 8.66
C HIS A 162 -13.76 4.38 8.02
N ALA A 163 -12.88 3.78 7.20
CA ALA A 163 -13.10 2.42 6.73
C ALA A 163 -13.08 1.41 7.88
N ARG A 164 -12.14 1.56 8.83
CA ARG A 164 -12.08 0.69 10.02
C ARG A 164 -13.33 0.85 10.89
N GLU A 165 -13.73 2.09 11.14
CA GLU A 165 -14.93 2.39 11.93
C GLU A 165 -16.21 1.83 11.27
N ARG A 166 -16.37 2.01 9.96
CA ARG A 166 -17.58 1.64 9.22
C ARG A 166 -17.70 0.15 8.93
N PHE A 167 -16.58 -0.52 8.63
CA PHE A 167 -16.58 -1.91 8.16
C PHE A 167 -15.95 -2.90 9.16
N GLY A 168 -15.49 -2.43 10.32
CA GLY A 168 -14.90 -3.28 11.35
C GLY A 168 -13.54 -3.85 10.99
N PHE A 169 -12.76 -3.19 10.11
CA PHE A 169 -11.41 -3.67 9.78
C PHE A 169 -10.46 -3.54 10.98
N GLU A 170 -9.91 -4.67 11.40
CA GLU A 170 -8.87 -4.73 12.44
C GLU A 170 -7.46 -4.43 11.88
N ASP A 171 -7.31 -4.48 10.55
CA ASP A 171 -6.06 -4.22 9.86
C ASP A 171 -5.42 -2.87 10.26
N PRO A 172 -4.09 -2.80 10.41
CA PRO A 172 -3.39 -1.55 10.63
C PRO A 172 -3.69 -0.52 9.52
N PRO A 173 -3.73 0.79 9.83
CA PRO A 173 -3.99 1.83 8.83
C PRO A 173 -3.08 1.74 7.59
N TRP A 174 -1.82 1.33 7.77
CA TRP A 174 -0.87 1.15 6.65
C TRP A 174 -1.26 0.03 5.68
N THR A 175 -1.95 -1.01 6.14
CA THR A 175 -2.50 -2.08 5.31
C THR A 175 -3.59 -1.53 4.39
N LEU A 176 -4.50 -0.71 4.91
CA LEU A 176 -5.57 -0.07 4.14
C LEU A 176 -5.02 1.00 3.18
N MET A 177 -4.10 1.85 3.65
CA MET A 177 -3.43 2.82 2.78
C MET A 177 -2.63 2.14 1.66
N GLY A 178 -2.02 0.99 1.94
CA GLY A 178 -1.41 0.12 0.94
C GLY A 178 -2.43 -0.38 -0.08
N MET A 179 -3.66 -0.68 0.33
CA MET A 179 -4.75 -1.08 -0.57
C MET A 179 -5.20 0.07 -1.46
N TYR A 180 -5.44 1.25 -0.89
CA TYR A 180 -5.87 2.43 -1.64
C TYR A 180 -4.85 2.85 -2.68
N THR A 181 -3.58 2.73 -2.34
CA THR A 181 -2.46 3.00 -3.25
C THR A 181 -2.04 1.77 -4.06
N ARG A 182 -2.82 0.67 -4.08
CA ARG A 182 -2.55 -0.53 -4.88
C ARG A 182 -1.11 -1.04 -4.74
N GLY A 183 -0.55 -0.99 -3.53
CA GLY A 183 0.83 -1.39 -3.22
C GLY A 183 1.91 -0.49 -3.84
N ARG A 184 1.59 0.79 -4.07
CA ARG A 184 2.42 1.77 -4.80
C ARG A 184 2.60 3.08 -4.05
N LEU A 185 2.98 3.03 -2.77
CA LEU A 185 3.39 4.24 -2.05
C LEU A 185 4.60 4.92 -2.70
N LEU A 186 5.53 4.14 -3.29
CA LEU A 186 6.78 4.64 -3.88
C LEU A 186 6.99 4.20 -5.34
N ALA A 187 5.95 3.75 -6.03
CA ALA A 187 6.04 3.34 -7.42
C ALA A 187 5.12 4.25 -8.23
N PRO A 188 5.57 4.80 -9.38
CA PRO A 188 4.73 5.69 -10.16
C PRO A 188 3.39 5.01 -10.51
N PRO A 189 2.34 5.80 -10.75
CA PRO A 189 1.09 5.29 -11.29
C PRO A 189 1.41 4.51 -12.57
N ARG A 190 0.66 3.44 -12.86
CA ARG A 190 0.75 2.89 -14.21
C ARG A 190 0.18 3.97 -15.13
N GLY A 191 0.97 4.46 -16.09
CA GLY A 191 0.41 5.21 -17.21
C GLY A 191 -0.74 4.39 -17.78
N GLY A 192 -1.88 5.05 -17.97
CA GLY A 192 -3.02 4.48 -18.69
C GLY A 192 -2.62 4.08 -20.10
#